data_AF-A0A543Q1N0-F1
#
_entry.id   AF-A0A543Q1N0-F1
#
_cell.length_a   1.000
_cell.length_b   1.000
_cell.length_c   1.000
_cell.angle_alpha   90.00
_cell.angle_beta   90.00
_cell.angle_gamma   90.00
#
_symmetry.space_group_name_H-M   'P 1'
#
loop_
_entity.id
_entity.type
_entity.pdbx_description
1 polymer ?
#
loop_
_entity_poly.entity_id
_entity_poly.type
_entity_poly.pdbx_seq_one_letter_code
_entity_poly.pdbx_strand_id
1 'polypeptide(L)'
;MSRMPHAILNVETHDCRQAFYVGRSSSGRLSPLGNPYAIGHDGEREAVIERYRAWLAARIVERDPVVSTALLSILPGQALSCHCAPAPCHAEVIAAALDAGVQAQLRHRTARTLRYAGIGSRHTPKPVLAQMQKIAHRFSELGYTLLSGGAEGADSAFEQGCFGKKEIYLPWPGFRQLQGRHCVTLPSSEAFRVAEVGHPAWGKLKASAQSLMARNSHQVLGADLRSPVDFVVCWTPDGCDNAATRSRATGGTGQAIALADLWGTPVINLAHAKKAMVKLAEQVSREDVC
;
A
#
# COMPACT_ATOMS: atom_id res chain seq x y z
N MET A 1 -19.08 -3.49 16.95
CA MET A 1 -17.78 -3.91 17.53
C MET A 1 -17.42 -2.91 18.59
N SER A 2 -17.11 -3.34 19.82
CA SER A 2 -16.66 -2.44 20.88
C SER A 2 -15.36 -1.75 20.44
N ARG A 3 -15.29 -0.42 20.51
CA ARG A 3 -14.05 0.32 20.21
C ARG A 3 -12.99 -0.13 21.22
N MET A 4 -11.85 -0.61 20.74
CA MET A 4 -10.70 -0.94 21.59
C MET A 4 -9.77 0.27 21.57
N PRO A 5 -9.65 1.02 22.68
CA PRO A 5 -8.84 2.23 22.70
C PRO A 5 -7.37 1.90 22.46
N HIS A 6 -6.68 2.76 21.71
CA HIS A 6 -5.25 2.64 21.50
C HIS A 6 -4.49 3.19 22.71
N ALA A 7 -3.83 2.31 23.48
CA ALA A 7 -2.97 2.74 24.59
C ALA A 7 -1.78 3.56 24.08
N ILE A 8 -1.30 4.51 24.87
CA ILE A 8 -0.14 5.35 24.54
C ILE A 8 0.99 5.03 25.49
N LEU A 9 2.06 4.46 24.94
CA LEU A 9 3.20 3.96 25.70
C LEU A 9 4.41 4.89 25.56
N ASN A 10 5.14 5.04 26.65
CA ASN A 10 6.44 5.69 26.63
C ASN A 10 7.54 4.65 26.30
N VAL A 11 8.35 4.94 25.30
CA VAL A 11 9.36 4.01 24.77
C VAL A 11 10.54 3.74 25.71
N GLU A 12 10.75 4.54 26.74
CA GLU A 12 11.82 4.39 27.73
C GLU A 12 11.34 3.63 28.97
N THR A 13 10.04 3.64 29.25
CA THR A 13 9.46 3.10 30.50
C THR A 13 8.55 1.89 30.30
N HIS A 14 8.15 1.58 29.06
CA HIS A 14 7.25 0.47 28.74
C HIS A 14 7.86 -0.50 27.71
N ASP A 15 7.43 -1.76 27.74
CA ASP A 15 7.71 -2.71 26.65
C ASP A 15 6.90 -2.34 25.39
N CYS A 16 7.57 -1.70 24.44
CA CYS A 16 6.96 -1.22 23.20
C CYS A 16 7.17 -2.17 22.01
N ARG A 17 7.62 -3.42 22.20
CA ARG A 17 7.95 -4.33 21.08
C ARG A 17 6.79 -4.60 20.12
N GLN A 18 5.55 -4.51 20.59
CA GLN A 18 4.34 -4.70 19.78
C GLN A 18 3.62 -3.38 19.45
N ALA A 19 4.09 -2.26 19.99
CA ALA A 19 3.48 -0.95 19.78
C ALA A 19 3.92 -0.33 18.45
N PHE A 20 3.02 0.43 17.83
CA PHE A 20 3.32 1.19 16.62
C PHE A 20 4.06 2.48 17.00
N TYR A 21 5.32 2.60 16.59
CA TYR A 21 6.12 3.79 16.89
C TYR A 21 5.71 4.98 16.03
N VAL A 22 5.30 6.07 16.69
CA VAL A 22 4.84 7.32 16.04
C VAL A 22 5.78 8.50 16.30
N GLY A 23 6.92 8.27 16.97
CA GLY A 23 7.84 9.32 17.38
C GLY A 23 8.88 9.71 16.32
N ARG A 24 10.03 10.17 16.83
CA ARG A 24 11.23 10.57 16.08
C ARG A 24 12.41 9.71 16.52
N SER A 25 13.07 9.02 15.58
CA SER A 25 14.21 8.16 15.89
C SER A 25 15.37 8.94 16.53
N SER A 26 16.31 8.21 17.13
CA SER A 26 17.55 8.79 17.70
C SER A 26 18.38 9.59 16.68
N SER A 27 18.30 9.24 15.39
CA SER A 27 18.92 9.99 14.29
C SER A 27 18.16 11.26 13.88
N GLY A 28 17.07 11.61 14.58
CA GLY A 28 16.24 12.76 14.27
C GLY A 28 15.20 12.53 13.17
N ARG A 29 15.17 11.35 12.54
CA ARG A 29 14.22 11.00 11.47
C ARG A 29 12.81 10.86 12.03
N LEU A 30 11.87 11.61 11.46
CA LEU A 30 10.45 11.48 11.77
C LEU A 30 9.91 10.14 11.28
N SER A 31 9.11 9.47 12.11
CA SER A 31 8.20 8.43 11.61
C SER A 31 7.16 9.06 10.65
N PRO A 32 6.47 8.26 9.82
CA PRO A 32 5.37 8.73 8.97
C PRO A 32 4.31 9.58 9.69
N LEU A 33 4.06 9.28 10.96
CA LEU A 33 3.08 9.98 11.80
C LEU A 33 3.74 10.87 12.86
N GLY A 34 5.05 11.10 12.76
CA GLY A 34 5.80 11.93 13.70
C GLY A 34 5.38 13.39 13.63
N ASN A 35 5.36 14.05 14.79
CA ASN A 35 5.06 15.47 14.85
C ASN A 35 6.16 16.30 14.15
N PRO A 36 5.86 17.03 13.07
CA PRO A 36 6.86 17.86 12.40
C PRO A 36 7.25 19.10 13.20
N TYR A 37 6.46 19.49 14.20
CA TYR A 37 6.67 20.65 15.05
C TYR A 37 7.41 20.28 16.34
N ALA A 38 8.35 21.12 16.76
CA ALA A 38 9.21 20.89 17.92
C ALA A 38 8.83 21.79 19.11
N ILE A 39 8.67 21.20 20.29
CA ILE A 39 8.44 21.95 21.54
C ILE A 39 9.60 22.95 21.77
N GLY A 40 9.28 24.17 22.17
CA GLY A 40 10.21 25.28 22.32
C GLY A 40 10.32 26.11 21.04
N HIS A 41 10.85 25.53 19.96
CA HIS A 41 11.02 26.26 18.69
C HIS A 41 9.68 26.64 18.03
N ASP A 42 8.75 25.69 17.96
CA ASP A 42 7.44 25.85 17.32
C ASP A 42 6.33 26.26 18.30
N GLY A 43 6.69 26.46 19.57
CA GLY A 43 5.79 26.84 20.66
C GLY A 43 5.79 25.87 21.84
N GLU A 44 4.94 26.16 22.81
CA GLU A 44 4.69 25.29 23.97
C GLU A 44 3.98 23.99 23.55
N ARG A 45 4.01 22.99 24.44
CA ARG A 45 3.53 21.63 24.18
C ARG A 45 2.11 21.59 23.61
N GLU A 46 1.19 22.30 24.25
CA GLU A 46 -0.23 22.36 23.86
C GLU A 46 -0.39 22.94 22.45
N ALA A 47 0.33 24.02 22.14
CA ALA A 47 0.30 24.66 20.83
C ALA A 47 0.87 23.74 19.74
N VAL A 48 1.96 23.04 20.03
CA VAL A 48 2.58 22.06 19.12
C VAL A 48 1.66 20.86 18.84
N ILE A 49 0.88 20.41 19.82
CA ILE A 49 -0.13 19.37 19.66
C ILE A 49 -1.31 19.86 18.81
N GLU A 50 -1.78 21.09 19.03
CA GLU A 50 -2.85 21.66 18.21
C GLU A 50 -2.42 21.85 16.75
N ARG A 51 -1.20 22.33 16.51
CA ARG A 51 -0.61 22.40 15.17
C ARG A 51 -0.54 21.01 14.53
N TYR A 52 -0.16 19.99 15.28
CA TYR A 52 -0.16 18.60 14.79
C TYR A 52 -1.55 18.09 14.44
N ARG A 53 -2.58 18.42 15.23
CA ARG A 53 -3.98 18.07 14.95
C ARG A 53 -4.44 18.65 13.62
N ALA A 54 -4.19 19.93 13.38
CA ALA A 54 -4.48 20.57 12.10
C ALA A 54 -3.68 19.93 10.95
N TRP A 55 -2.39 19.66 11.17
CA TRP A 55 -1.53 19.03 10.17
C TRP A 55 -2.01 17.62 9.78
N LEU A 56 -2.32 16.77 10.76
CA LEU A 56 -2.77 15.40 10.51
C LEU A 56 -4.12 15.41 9.76
N ALA A 57 -5.05 16.28 10.16
CA ALA A 57 -6.32 16.45 9.48
C ALA A 57 -6.13 16.84 8.01
N ALA A 58 -5.22 17.79 7.72
CA ALA A 58 -4.89 18.19 6.34
C ALA A 58 -4.30 17.01 5.53
N ARG A 59 -3.36 16.24 6.11
CA ARG A 59 -2.77 15.07 5.43
C ARG A 59 -3.81 13.98 5.14
N ILE A 60 -4.78 13.77 6.03
CA ILE A 60 -5.89 12.84 5.81
C ILE A 60 -6.78 13.32 4.65
N VAL A 61 -7.12 14.62 4.60
CA VAL A 61 -7.94 15.20 3.52
C VAL A 61 -7.24 15.11 2.17
N GLU A 62 -5.94 15.41 2.12
CA GLU A 62 -5.10 15.28 0.93
C GLU A 62 -4.80 13.83 0.53
N ARG A 63 -5.21 12.88 1.37
CA ARG A 63 -4.88 11.45 1.31
C ARG A 63 -3.38 11.24 1.16
N ASP A 64 -2.53 11.99 1.87
CA ASP A 64 -1.07 11.85 1.80
C ASP A 64 -0.69 10.36 1.83
N PRO A 65 0.07 9.86 0.82
CA PRO A 65 0.19 8.42 0.61
C PRO A 65 0.95 7.74 1.75
N VAL A 66 1.93 8.43 2.35
CA VAL A 66 2.76 7.89 3.42
C VAL A 66 2.01 7.91 4.74
N VAL A 67 1.33 9.02 5.07
CA VAL A 67 0.50 9.16 6.26
C VAL A 67 -0.69 8.20 6.21
N SER A 68 -1.39 8.13 5.08
CA SER A 68 -2.54 7.24 4.90
C SER A 68 -2.14 5.78 5.04
N THR A 69 -1.04 5.36 4.41
CA THR A 69 -0.55 3.98 4.54
C THR A 69 -0.13 3.67 5.98
N ALA A 70 0.47 4.62 6.70
CA ALA A 70 0.84 4.44 8.11
C ALA A 70 -0.37 4.37 9.04
N LEU A 71 -1.40 5.19 8.82
CA LEU A 71 -2.66 5.08 9.55
C LEU A 71 -3.33 3.72 9.30
N LEU A 72 -3.36 3.26 8.05
CA LEU A 72 -3.96 1.99 7.66
C LEU A 72 -3.21 0.76 8.21
N SER A 73 -1.92 0.88 8.54
CA SER A 73 -1.10 -0.22 9.05
C SER A 73 -1.18 -0.42 10.57
N ILE A 74 -1.82 0.50 11.31
CA ILE A 74 -2.07 0.35 12.74
C ILE A 74 -3.23 -0.64 12.94
N LEU A 75 -2.99 -1.72 13.69
CA LEU A 75 -4.02 -2.73 13.97
C LEU A 75 -5.04 -2.22 15.01
N PRO A 76 -6.30 -2.67 14.98
CA PRO A 76 -7.29 -2.29 16.00
C PRO A 76 -6.80 -2.58 17.42
N GLY A 77 -6.81 -1.56 18.30
CA GLY A 77 -6.33 -1.67 19.68
C GLY A 77 -4.81 -1.78 19.84
N GLN A 78 -4.02 -1.71 18.75
CA GLN A 78 -2.56 -1.70 18.86
C GLN A 78 -2.09 -0.44 19.57
N ALA A 79 -1.28 -0.61 20.62
CA ALA A 79 -0.72 0.51 21.33
C ALA A 79 0.16 1.39 20.41
N LEU A 80 0.16 2.69 20.65
CA LEU A 80 1.05 3.66 20.00
C LEU A 80 2.20 3.98 20.95
N SER A 81 3.41 4.18 20.42
CA SER A 81 4.58 4.50 21.26
C SER A 81 5.29 5.79 20.84
N CYS A 82 5.65 6.59 21.85
CA CYS A 82 6.35 7.86 21.70
C CYS A 82 7.24 8.15 22.92
N HIS A 83 8.21 9.05 22.79
CA HIS A 83 9.03 9.50 23.93
C HIS A 83 8.31 10.48 24.86
N CYS A 84 7.26 11.17 24.38
CA CYS A 84 6.61 12.24 25.15
C CYS A 84 5.63 11.74 26.22
N ALA A 85 5.06 10.55 26.05
CA ALA A 85 4.13 9.99 27.02
C ALA A 85 4.79 9.87 28.41
N PRO A 86 4.07 10.01 29.54
CA PRO A 86 2.63 10.21 29.66
C PRO A 86 2.18 11.68 29.60
N ALA A 87 3.09 12.64 29.36
CA ALA A 87 2.68 14.02 29.13
C ALA A 87 1.87 14.13 27.82
N PRO A 88 1.04 15.19 27.63
CA PRO A 88 0.28 15.39 26.40
C PRO A 88 1.14 15.14 25.16
N CYS A 89 0.63 14.29 24.28
CA CYS A 89 1.39 13.73 23.17
C CYS A 89 0.57 13.71 21.86
N HIS A 90 1.24 13.90 20.73
CA HIS A 90 0.60 13.79 19.40
C HIS A 90 0.03 12.39 19.12
N ALA A 91 0.50 11.36 19.82
CA ALA A 91 -0.09 10.01 19.77
C ALA A 91 -1.56 10.00 20.18
N GLU A 92 -2.01 10.90 21.07
CA GLU A 92 -3.42 11.04 21.46
C GLU A 92 -4.28 11.52 20.28
N VAL A 93 -3.73 12.41 19.46
CA VAL A 93 -4.40 12.91 18.25
C VAL A 93 -4.55 11.78 17.23
N ILE A 94 -3.52 10.94 17.06
CA ILE A 94 -3.58 9.76 16.18
C ILE A 94 -4.63 8.77 16.69
N ALA A 95 -4.60 8.44 17.99
CA ALA A 95 -5.56 7.54 18.61
C ALA A 95 -7.01 8.04 18.42
N ALA A 96 -7.25 9.34 18.63
CA ALA A 96 -8.56 9.94 18.40
C ALA A 96 -9.02 9.84 16.93
N ALA A 97 -8.12 10.00 15.96
CA ALA A 97 -8.44 9.82 14.54
C ALA A 97 -8.78 8.36 14.21
N LEU A 98 -8.06 7.39 14.78
CA LEU A 98 -8.35 5.97 14.64
C LEU A 98 -9.72 5.62 15.22
N ASP A 99 -10.03 6.11 16.43
CA ASP A 99 -11.32 5.92 17.10
C ASP A 99 -12.49 6.57 16.35
N ALA A 100 -12.22 7.68 15.65
CA ALA A 100 -13.18 8.35 14.77
C ALA A 100 -13.42 7.60 13.43
N GLY A 101 -12.68 6.52 13.16
CA GLY A 101 -12.89 5.68 11.98
C GLY A 101 -12.14 6.15 10.73
N VAL A 102 -11.03 6.89 10.88
CA VAL A 102 -10.22 7.38 9.74
C VAL A 102 -9.82 6.26 8.77
N GLN A 103 -9.55 5.06 9.26
CA GLN A 103 -9.18 3.93 8.40
C GLN A 103 -10.33 3.51 7.46
N ALA A 104 -11.57 3.52 7.95
CA ALA A 104 -12.74 3.23 7.11
C ALA A 104 -12.94 4.34 6.08
N GLN A 105 -12.76 5.60 6.48
CA GLN A 105 -12.80 6.76 5.57
C GLN A 105 -11.73 6.65 4.46
N LEU A 106 -10.50 6.27 4.80
CA LEU A 106 -9.41 6.12 3.82
C LEU A 106 -9.66 4.98 2.83
N ARG A 107 -10.25 3.86 3.29
CA ARG A 107 -10.61 2.71 2.44
C ARG A 107 -11.87 2.95 1.60
N HIS A 108 -12.72 3.90 1.98
CA HIS A 108 -13.93 4.22 1.23
C HIS A 108 -13.59 4.74 -0.17
N ARG A 109 -14.29 4.23 -1.18
CA ARG A 109 -14.13 4.61 -2.59
C ARG A 109 -15.45 5.13 -3.12
N THR A 110 -15.43 6.31 -3.72
CA THR A 110 -16.63 6.98 -4.25
C THR A 110 -16.93 6.60 -5.70
N ALA A 111 -15.93 6.20 -6.49
CA ALA A 111 -16.09 5.81 -7.89
C ALA A 111 -15.09 4.74 -8.31
N ARG A 112 -15.45 3.98 -9.35
CA ARG A 112 -14.52 3.06 -10.03
C ARG A 112 -13.49 3.86 -10.81
N THR A 113 -12.25 3.37 -10.83
CA THR A 113 -11.16 3.97 -11.59
C THR A 113 -11.00 3.35 -12.98
N LEU A 114 -11.60 2.17 -13.22
CA LEU A 114 -11.32 1.32 -14.38
C LEU A 114 -9.82 1.04 -14.52
N ARG A 115 -9.15 0.81 -13.39
CA ARG A 115 -7.74 0.44 -13.31
C ARG A 115 -7.63 -0.87 -12.55
N TYR A 116 -6.77 -1.77 -13.00
CA TYR A 116 -6.44 -2.99 -12.27
C TYR A 116 -4.94 -3.21 -12.25
N ALA A 117 -4.43 -3.82 -11.19
CA ALA A 117 -3.05 -4.26 -11.16
C ALA A 117 -2.96 -5.69 -11.69
N GLY A 118 -2.18 -5.91 -12.75
CA GLY A 118 -1.84 -7.23 -13.27
C GLY A 118 -0.41 -7.57 -12.91
N ILE A 119 -0.22 -8.35 -11.85
CA ILE A 119 1.11 -8.58 -11.25
C ILE A 119 1.29 -10.06 -10.87
N GLY A 120 2.49 -10.48 -10.49
CA GLY A 120 2.63 -11.83 -9.91
C GLY A 120 4.04 -12.37 -9.85
N SER A 121 4.15 -13.65 -9.50
CA SER A 121 5.43 -14.34 -9.43
C SER A 121 6.09 -14.47 -10.80
N ARG A 122 7.43 -14.39 -10.82
CA ARG A 122 8.26 -14.72 -12.00
C ARG A 122 8.18 -16.21 -12.36
N HIS A 123 7.79 -17.06 -11.41
CA HIS A 123 7.65 -18.51 -11.58
C HIS A 123 6.22 -18.95 -11.93
N THR A 124 5.38 -18.03 -12.43
CA THR A 124 3.99 -18.35 -12.77
C THR A 124 3.93 -19.43 -13.86
N PRO A 125 3.15 -20.52 -13.69
CA PRO A 125 3.08 -21.61 -14.66
C PRO A 125 2.55 -21.16 -16.03
N LYS A 126 3.04 -21.77 -17.12
CA LYS A 126 2.65 -21.44 -18.50
C LYS A 126 1.12 -21.39 -18.73
N PRO A 127 0.31 -22.34 -18.22
CA PRO A 127 -1.15 -22.26 -18.39
C PRO A 127 -1.76 -21.02 -17.73
N VAL A 128 -1.24 -20.62 -16.57
CA VAL A 128 -1.69 -19.41 -15.85
C VAL A 128 -1.24 -18.14 -16.59
N LEU A 129 -0.02 -18.11 -17.14
CA LEU A 129 0.44 -17.00 -18.00
C LEU A 129 -0.48 -16.81 -19.21
N ALA A 130 -0.86 -17.90 -19.89
CA ALA A 130 -1.80 -17.84 -21.01
C ALA A 130 -3.19 -17.34 -20.57
N GLN A 131 -3.63 -17.69 -19.36
CA GLN A 131 -4.87 -17.17 -18.78
C GLN A 131 -4.76 -15.66 -18.46
N MET A 132 -3.64 -15.20 -17.92
CA MET A 132 -3.39 -13.77 -17.65
C MET A 132 -3.45 -12.93 -18.92
N GLN A 133 -2.90 -13.42 -20.04
CA GLN A 133 -3.00 -12.75 -21.34
C GLN A 133 -4.46 -12.60 -21.78
N LYS A 134 -5.27 -13.66 -21.67
CA LYS A 134 -6.71 -13.63 -22.01
C LYS A 134 -7.49 -12.67 -21.13
N ILE A 135 -7.19 -12.64 -19.82
CA ILE A 135 -7.80 -11.70 -18.87
C ILE A 135 -7.45 -10.25 -19.26
N ALA A 136 -6.17 -9.96 -19.54
CA ALA A 136 -5.72 -8.63 -19.94
C ALA A 136 -6.34 -8.15 -21.26
N HIS A 137 -6.51 -9.07 -22.22
CA HIS A 137 -7.21 -8.79 -23.47
C HIS A 137 -8.65 -8.38 -23.20
N ARG A 138 -9.39 -9.19 -22.42
CA ARG A 138 -10.78 -8.88 -22.07
C ARG A 138 -10.91 -7.56 -21.31
N PHE A 139 -9.99 -7.26 -20.41
CA PHE A 139 -9.98 -6.00 -19.67
C PHE A 139 -9.67 -4.79 -20.55
N SER A 140 -8.86 -4.96 -21.59
CA SER A 140 -8.66 -3.94 -22.61
C SER A 140 -9.96 -3.66 -23.38
N GLU A 141 -10.75 -4.68 -23.73
CA GLU A 141 -12.07 -4.51 -24.38
C GLU A 141 -13.07 -3.77 -23.49
N LEU A 142 -13.00 -4.00 -22.17
CA LEU A 142 -13.84 -3.35 -21.17
C LEU A 142 -13.32 -1.95 -20.76
N GLY A 143 -12.27 -1.45 -21.41
CA GLY A 143 -11.74 -0.10 -21.17
C GLY A 143 -10.87 0.05 -19.93
N TYR A 144 -10.46 -1.04 -19.28
CA TYR A 144 -9.56 -0.97 -18.13
C TYR A 144 -8.16 -0.54 -18.54
N THR A 145 -7.49 0.17 -17.63
CA THR A 145 -6.07 0.45 -17.70
C THR A 145 -5.29 -0.56 -16.84
N LEU A 146 -4.33 -1.24 -17.45
CA LEU A 146 -3.43 -2.16 -16.76
C LEU A 146 -2.32 -1.39 -16.02
N LEU A 147 -2.13 -1.67 -14.74
CA LEU A 147 -0.93 -1.31 -13.99
C LEU A 147 -0.08 -2.56 -13.75
N SER A 148 1.17 -2.53 -14.18
CA SER A 148 2.12 -3.63 -14.02
C SER A 148 3.53 -3.07 -13.76
N GLY A 149 4.56 -3.90 -13.73
CA GLY A 149 5.92 -3.40 -13.49
C GLY A 149 7.05 -4.12 -14.21
N GLY A 150 6.75 -4.74 -15.35
CA GLY A 150 7.75 -5.15 -16.31
C GLY A 150 8.61 -6.33 -15.88
N ALA A 151 8.29 -7.02 -14.78
CA ALA A 151 8.99 -8.24 -14.39
C ALA A 151 8.71 -9.38 -15.39
N GLU A 152 9.57 -10.40 -15.38
CA GLU A 152 9.31 -11.63 -16.11
C GLU A 152 8.14 -12.41 -15.50
N GLY A 153 7.49 -13.27 -16.28
CA GLY A 153 6.36 -14.07 -15.82
C GLY A 153 5.07 -13.27 -15.85
N ALA A 154 4.41 -13.15 -14.71
CA ALA A 154 3.05 -12.61 -14.61
C ALA A 154 2.92 -11.19 -15.19
N ASP A 155 3.77 -10.24 -14.75
CA ASP A 155 3.80 -8.86 -15.26
C ASP A 155 3.85 -8.85 -16.80
N SER A 156 4.83 -9.56 -17.38
CA SER A 156 4.96 -9.65 -18.85
C SER A 156 3.77 -10.30 -19.56
N ALA A 157 3.09 -11.27 -18.94
CA ALA A 157 1.91 -11.91 -19.53
C ALA A 157 0.70 -10.94 -19.58
N PHE A 158 0.45 -10.21 -18.49
CA PHE A 158 -0.58 -9.16 -18.53
C PHE A 158 -0.23 -8.08 -19.55
N GLU A 159 1.02 -7.65 -19.61
CA GLU A 159 1.50 -6.62 -20.52
C GLU A 159 1.37 -6.98 -22.00
N GLN A 160 1.59 -8.27 -22.34
CA GLN A 160 1.43 -8.81 -23.69
C GLN A 160 -0.04 -8.95 -24.08
N GLY A 161 -0.91 -9.36 -23.17
CA GLY A 161 -2.34 -9.48 -23.44
C GLY A 161 -3.07 -8.12 -23.48
N CYS A 162 -2.50 -7.08 -22.86
CA CYS A 162 -3.07 -5.75 -22.84
C CYS A 162 -2.75 -4.96 -24.13
N PHE A 163 -3.75 -4.85 -25.01
CA PHE A 163 -3.72 -3.96 -26.18
C PHE A 163 -4.24 -2.55 -25.87
N GLY A 164 -4.91 -2.36 -24.73
CA GLY A 164 -5.44 -1.07 -24.28
C GLY A 164 -4.42 -0.19 -23.56
N LYS A 165 -4.91 0.67 -22.66
CA LYS A 165 -4.07 1.57 -21.86
C LYS A 165 -3.29 0.76 -20.83
N LYS A 166 -2.00 1.07 -20.66
CA LYS A 166 -1.16 0.49 -19.62
C LYS A 166 -0.14 1.47 -19.06
N GLU A 167 0.18 1.28 -17.79
CA GLU A 167 1.20 1.98 -17.01
C GLU A 167 2.17 0.93 -16.44
N ILE A 168 3.41 0.94 -16.91
CA ILE A 168 4.42 -0.04 -16.54
C ILE A 168 5.45 0.63 -15.64
N TYR A 169 5.33 0.39 -14.34
CA TYR A 169 6.22 0.98 -13.35
C TYR A 169 7.50 0.18 -13.24
N LEU A 170 8.64 0.78 -13.55
CA LEU A 170 9.95 0.13 -13.50
C LEU A 170 10.70 0.54 -12.23
N PRO A 171 11.53 -0.36 -11.67
CA PRO A 171 12.34 -0.05 -10.48
C PRO A 171 13.56 0.83 -10.81
N TRP A 172 14.00 0.85 -12.07
CA TRP A 172 15.06 1.72 -12.58
C TRP A 172 14.99 1.81 -14.12
N PRO A 173 15.63 2.83 -14.75
CA PRO A 173 15.67 2.98 -16.19
C PRO A 173 16.31 1.76 -16.88
N GLY A 174 15.70 1.28 -17.95
CA GLY A 174 16.19 0.14 -18.72
C GLY A 174 16.00 -1.22 -18.03
N PHE A 175 15.19 -1.31 -16.96
CA PHE A 175 14.84 -2.60 -16.36
C PHE A 175 14.27 -3.55 -17.41
N ARG A 176 14.96 -4.69 -17.63
CA ARG A 176 14.65 -5.67 -18.69
C ARG A 176 14.55 -5.06 -20.10
N GLN A 177 15.35 -4.04 -20.38
CA GLN A 177 15.37 -3.32 -21.67
C GLN A 177 14.02 -2.68 -22.04
N LEU A 178 13.12 -2.53 -21.07
CA LEU A 178 11.82 -1.90 -21.27
C LEU A 178 11.97 -0.37 -21.33
N GLN A 179 11.31 0.22 -22.32
CA GLN A 179 11.30 1.66 -22.57
C GLN A 179 10.01 2.05 -23.31
N GLY A 180 9.74 3.35 -23.41
CA GLY A 180 8.63 3.91 -24.16
C GLY A 180 7.62 4.66 -23.29
N ARG A 181 6.63 5.26 -23.94
CA ARG A 181 5.66 6.20 -23.33
C ARG A 181 4.82 5.62 -22.19
N HIS A 182 4.71 4.31 -22.11
CA HIS A 182 3.93 3.61 -21.07
C HIS A 182 4.78 3.27 -19.84
N CYS A 183 6.10 3.42 -19.91
CA CYS A 183 7.01 3.07 -18.84
C CYS A 183 7.25 4.27 -17.91
N VAL A 184 6.95 4.10 -16.62
CA VAL A 184 7.38 5.02 -15.56
C VAL A 184 8.69 4.47 -15.01
N THR A 185 9.80 5.09 -15.38
CA THR A 185 11.12 4.46 -15.30
C THR A 185 11.75 4.47 -13.91
N LEU A 186 11.20 5.24 -12.98
CA LEU A 186 11.71 5.39 -11.62
C LEU A 186 10.55 5.50 -10.61
N PRO A 187 10.61 4.78 -9.46
CA PRO A 187 9.69 5.03 -8.36
C PRO A 187 9.93 6.41 -7.74
N SER A 188 8.86 7.08 -7.30
CA SER A 188 8.99 8.35 -6.57
C SER A 188 9.60 8.14 -5.18
N SER A 189 10.16 9.19 -4.58
CA SER A 189 10.65 9.14 -3.19
C SER A 189 9.56 8.75 -2.18
N GLU A 190 8.32 9.19 -2.43
CA GLU A 190 7.15 8.77 -1.65
C GLU A 190 6.86 7.28 -1.80
N ALA A 191 7.08 6.69 -2.98
CA ALA A 191 6.87 5.26 -3.19
C ALA A 191 7.81 4.40 -2.35
N PHE A 192 9.06 4.84 -2.15
CA PHE A 192 9.99 4.23 -1.21
C PHE A 192 9.49 4.33 0.23
N ARG A 193 8.96 5.49 0.64
CA ARG A 193 8.42 5.68 1.99
C ARG A 193 7.17 4.82 2.23
N VAL A 194 6.25 4.74 1.26
CA VAL A 194 5.08 3.85 1.31
C VAL A 194 5.51 2.39 1.44
N ALA A 195 6.51 1.97 0.64
CA ALA A 195 7.02 0.61 0.70
C ALA A 195 7.72 0.30 2.03
N GLU A 196 8.47 1.26 2.59
CA GLU A 196 9.11 1.13 3.90
C GLU A 196 8.09 0.88 5.01
N VAL A 197 6.98 1.62 5.03
CA VAL A 197 5.91 1.47 6.02
C VAL A 197 5.33 0.04 6.03
N GLY A 198 5.10 -0.54 4.86
CA GLY A 198 4.48 -1.85 4.73
C GLY A 198 5.45 -3.03 4.74
N HIS A 199 6.76 -2.81 4.88
CA HIS A 199 7.75 -3.89 4.72
C HIS A 199 8.33 -4.34 6.07
N PRO A 200 8.26 -5.65 6.43
CA PRO A 200 8.62 -6.14 7.76
C PRO A 200 10.12 -6.02 8.12
N ALA A 201 10.99 -5.87 7.13
CA ALA A 201 12.43 -5.80 7.32
C ALA A 201 13.11 -4.87 6.30
N TRP A 202 12.59 -3.65 6.12
CA TRP A 202 13.04 -2.71 5.07
C TRP A 202 14.56 -2.46 5.10
N GLY A 203 15.12 -2.24 6.29
CA GLY A 203 16.55 -2.00 6.49
C GLY A 203 17.47 -3.19 6.16
N LYS A 204 16.91 -4.39 5.95
CA LYS A 204 17.68 -5.58 5.51
C LYS A 204 17.72 -5.74 3.99
N LEU A 205 16.94 -4.94 3.25
CA LEU A 205 16.90 -5.01 1.80
C LEU A 205 18.09 -4.27 1.16
N LYS A 206 18.63 -4.86 0.10
CA LYS A 206 19.56 -4.14 -0.81
C LYS A 206 18.79 -3.03 -1.55
N ALA A 207 19.49 -1.99 -1.99
CA ALA A 207 18.89 -0.87 -2.72
C ALA A 207 18.04 -1.32 -3.93
N SER A 208 18.52 -2.29 -4.72
CA SER A 208 17.75 -2.83 -5.85
C SER A 208 16.45 -3.53 -5.43
N ALA A 209 16.45 -4.22 -4.28
CA ALA A 209 15.25 -4.82 -3.72
C ALA A 209 14.29 -3.75 -3.17
N GLN A 210 14.81 -2.69 -2.54
CA GLN A 210 14.02 -1.53 -2.13
C GLN A 210 13.35 -0.86 -3.32
N SER A 211 14.05 -0.66 -4.45
CA SER A 211 13.47 -0.10 -5.67
C SER A 211 12.36 -0.98 -6.25
N LEU A 212 12.50 -2.31 -6.20
CA LEU A 212 11.44 -3.24 -6.58
C LEU A 212 10.21 -3.11 -5.68
N MET A 213 10.41 -2.99 -4.36
CA MET A 213 9.30 -2.81 -3.42
C MET A 213 8.63 -1.44 -3.57
N ALA A 214 9.42 -0.37 -3.79
CA ALA A 214 8.93 0.97 -4.05
C ALA A 214 8.08 1.02 -5.34
N ARG A 215 8.56 0.38 -6.41
CA ARG A 215 7.79 0.22 -7.65
C ARG A 215 6.43 -0.43 -7.41
N ASN A 216 6.36 -1.45 -6.55
CA ASN A 216 5.11 -2.15 -6.26
C ASN A 216 4.04 -1.23 -5.64
N SER A 217 4.44 -0.17 -4.94
CA SER A 217 3.52 0.84 -4.42
C SER A 217 2.71 1.49 -5.54
N HIS A 218 3.35 1.83 -6.65
CA HIS A 218 2.68 2.42 -7.80
C HIS A 218 1.77 1.45 -8.55
N GLN A 219 2.07 0.14 -8.56
CA GLN A 219 1.20 -0.83 -9.20
C GLN A 219 -0.19 -0.88 -8.56
N VAL A 220 -0.24 -0.70 -7.24
CA VAL A 220 -1.48 -0.75 -6.47
C VAL A 220 -2.13 0.63 -6.38
N LEU A 221 -1.34 1.68 -6.13
CA LEU A 221 -1.83 3.02 -5.79
C LEU A 221 -1.77 4.04 -6.94
N GLY A 222 -1.22 3.65 -8.08
CA GLY A 222 -0.98 4.54 -9.22
C GLY A 222 0.20 5.50 -9.04
N ALA A 223 0.40 6.36 -10.03
CA ALA A 223 1.49 7.34 -10.06
C ALA A 223 1.44 8.34 -8.90
N ASP A 224 0.24 8.73 -8.46
CA ASP A 224 0.01 9.67 -7.36
C ASP A 224 0.09 9.03 -5.96
N LEU A 225 0.18 7.69 -5.91
CA LEU A 225 0.16 6.84 -4.70
C LEU A 225 -1.09 6.98 -3.83
N ARG A 226 -2.18 7.53 -4.37
CA ARG A 226 -3.39 7.88 -3.62
C ARG A 226 -4.67 7.36 -4.26
N SER A 227 -4.56 6.92 -5.51
CA SER A 227 -5.65 6.44 -6.36
C SER A 227 -5.53 4.93 -6.58
N PRO A 228 -5.93 4.10 -5.59
CA PRO A 228 -5.78 2.67 -5.69
C PRO A 228 -6.58 2.07 -6.84
N VAL A 229 -6.00 1.06 -7.50
CA VAL A 229 -6.68 0.26 -8.53
C VAL A 229 -7.95 -0.38 -7.98
N ASP A 230 -8.93 -0.65 -8.84
CA ASP A 230 -10.21 -1.26 -8.45
C ASP A 230 -10.03 -2.66 -7.84
N PHE A 231 -9.06 -3.42 -8.37
CA PHE A 231 -8.66 -4.73 -7.85
C PHE A 231 -7.27 -5.12 -8.38
N VAL A 232 -6.66 -6.10 -7.71
CA VAL A 232 -5.41 -6.73 -8.11
C VAL A 232 -5.71 -8.13 -8.65
N VAL A 233 -5.20 -8.47 -9.83
CA VAL A 233 -5.17 -9.85 -10.33
C VAL A 233 -3.74 -10.34 -10.29
N CYS A 234 -3.51 -11.47 -9.63
CA CYS A 234 -2.16 -12.00 -9.49
C CYS A 234 -2.09 -13.52 -9.50
N TRP A 235 -0.87 -14.04 -9.49
CA TRP A 235 -0.60 -15.41 -9.11
C TRP A 235 0.63 -15.47 -8.21
N THR A 236 0.51 -16.22 -7.12
CA THR A 236 1.64 -16.60 -6.26
C THR A 236 1.56 -18.10 -5.95
N PRO A 237 2.69 -18.80 -5.74
CA PRO A 237 2.69 -20.24 -5.52
C PRO A 237 1.85 -20.70 -4.33
N ASP A 238 1.75 -19.85 -3.31
CA ASP A 238 1.02 -20.09 -2.07
C ASP A 238 -0.43 -19.56 -2.07
N GLY A 239 -0.88 -18.95 -3.17
CA GLY A 239 -2.24 -18.40 -3.25
C GLY A 239 -2.51 -17.24 -2.28
N CYS A 240 -1.49 -16.46 -1.91
CA CYS A 240 -1.64 -15.30 -1.04
C CYS A 240 -2.61 -14.27 -1.62
N ASP A 241 -3.62 -13.86 -0.85
CA ASP A 241 -4.60 -12.85 -1.26
C ASP A 241 -4.81 -11.73 -0.23
N ASN A 242 -4.05 -11.74 0.88
CA ASN A 242 -4.06 -10.69 1.90
C ASN A 242 -2.77 -10.70 2.73
N ALA A 243 -2.55 -9.68 3.56
CA ALA A 243 -1.31 -9.54 4.34
C ALA A 243 -1.09 -10.70 5.33
N ALA A 244 -2.16 -11.26 5.93
CA ALA A 244 -2.09 -12.34 6.90
C ALA A 244 -1.67 -13.69 6.27
N THR A 245 -1.98 -13.92 4.99
CA THR A 245 -1.61 -15.15 4.26
C THR A 245 -0.23 -15.07 3.59
N ARG A 246 0.46 -13.93 3.69
CA ARG A 246 1.78 -13.73 3.08
C ARG A 246 2.82 -14.66 3.71
N SER A 247 3.55 -15.37 2.86
CA SER A 247 4.64 -16.26 3.24
C SER A 247 5.92 -15.93 2.48
N ARG A 248 7.01 -16.66 2.79
CA ARG A 248 8.25 -16.58 1.99
C ARG A 248 8.02 -17.00 0.53
N ALA A 249 7.08 -17.93 0.28
CA ALA A 249 6.76 -18.41 -1.06
C ALA A 249 6.02 -17.36 -1.91
N THR A 250 5.34 -16.39 -1.29
CA THR A 250 4.71 -15.27 -2.00
C THR A 250 5.73 -14.45 -2.78
N GLY A 251 6.96 -14.32 -2.24
CA GLY A 251 8.03 -13.53 -2.84
C GLY A 251 7.74 -12.02 -2.87
N GLY A 252 8.36 -11.32 -3.83
CA GLY A 252 8.26 -9.85 -3.95
C GLY A 252 6.84 -9.33 -4.22
N THR A 253 5.99 -10.14 -4.87
CA THR A 253 4.56 -9.82 -5.10
C THR A 253 3.81 -9.61 -3.80
N GLY A 254 4.23 -10.25 -2.71
CA GLY A 254 3.60 -10.12 -1.39
C GLY A 254 3.58 -8.70 -0.85
N GLN A 255 4.50 -7.83 -1.28
CA GLN A 255 4.46 -6.42 -0.90
C GLN A 255 3.28 -5.68 -1.52
N ALA A 256 2.99 -5.91 -2.80
CA ALA A 256 1.84 -5.32 -3.47
C ALA A 256 0.53 -5.88 -2.90
N ILE A 257 0.47 -7.19 -2.62
CA ILE A 257 -0.71 -7.84 -2.01
C ILE A 257 -1.00 -7.26 -0.63
N ALA A 258 0.03 -7.12 0.23
CA ALA A 258 -0.14 -6.54 1.56
C ALA A 258 -0.57 -5.06 1.48
N LEU A 259 -0.03 -4.28 0.54
CA LEU A 259 -0.45 -2.90 0.34
C LEU A 259 -1.90 -2.81 -0.16
N ALA A 260 -2.30 -3.67 -1.10
CA ALA A 260 -3.66 -3.75 -1.60
C ALA A 260 -4.64 -4.04 -0.45
N ASP A 261 -4.34 -5.02 0.39
CA ASP A 261 -5.13 -5.40 1.57
C ASP A 261 -5.26 -4.23 2.57
N LEU A 262 -4.15 -3.55 2.89
CA LEU A 262 -4.16 -2.36 3.76
C LEU A 262 -5.12 -1.28 3.27
N TRP A 263 -5.13 -1.02 1.96
CA TRP A 263 -6.01 -0.04 1.31
C TRP A 263 -7.41 -0.57 0.97
N GLY A 264 -7.76 -1.80 1.39
CA GLY A 264 -9.06 -2.41 1.11
C GLY A 264 -9.29 -2.72 -0.37
N THR A 265 -8.22 -2.87 -1.16
CA THR A 265 -8.26 -3.24 -2.56
C THR A 265 -8.40 -4.76 -2.69
N PRO A 266 -9.45 -5.29 -3.35
CA PRO A 266 -9.61 -6.72 -3.54
C PRO A 266 -8.41 -7.33 -4.29
N VAL A 267 -7.89 -8.45 -3.77
CA VAL A 267 -6.85 -9.25 -4.43
C VAL A 267 -7.45 -10.56 -4.92
N ILE A 268 -7.21 -10.87 -6.19
CA ILE A 268 -7.75 -12.04 -6.88
C ILE A 268 -6.56 -12.87 -7.34
N ASN A 269 -6.22 -13.87 -6.54
CA ASN A 269 -5.11 -14.77 -6.85
C ASN A 269 -5.59 -15.96 -7.70
N LEU A 270 -5.07 -16.07 -8.92
CA LEU A 270 -5.41 -17.12 -9.89
C LEU A 270 -5.01 -18.53 -9.44
N ALA A 271 -4.20 -18.67 -8.39
CA ALA A 271 -3.93 -19.97 -7.77
C ALA A 271 -5.21 -20.63 -7.22
N HIS A 272 -6.26 -19.86 -6.95
CA HIS A 272 -7.57 -20.38 -6.54
C HIS A 272 -8.49 -20.80 -7.70
N ALA A 273 -7.98 -20.80 -8.94
CA ALA A 273 -8.65 -21.30 -10.13
C ALA A 273 -10.11 -20.79 -10.28
N LYS A 274 -11.11 -21.68 -10.22
CA LYS A 274 -12.52 -21.33 -10.40
C LYS A 274 -12.99 -20.24 -9.43
N LYS A 275 -12.55 -20.26 -8.17
CA LYS A 275 -12.92 -19.23 -7.18
C LYS A 275 -12.39 -17.85 -7.56
N ALA A 276 -11.19 -17.78 -8.14
CA ALA A 276 -10.61 -16.53 -8.61
C ALA A 276 -11.42 -15.95 -9.78
N MET A 277 -11.85 -16.79 -10.72
CA MET A 277 -12.65 -16.34 -11.87
C MET A 277 -14.04 -15.84 -11.46
N VAL A 278 -14.68 -16.46 -10.46
CA VAL A 278 -15.96 -15.97 -9.91
C VAL A 278 -15.78 -14.59 -9.27
N LYS A 279 -14.79 -14.42 -8.38
CA LYS A 279 -14.47 -13.11 -7.79
C LYS A 279 -14.18 -12.06 -8.85
N LEU A 280 -13.47 -12.42 -9.92
CA LEU A 280 -13.15 -11.52 -11.02
C LEU A 280 -14.40 -11.08 -11.77
N ALA A 281 -15.30 -12.03 -12.09
CA ALA A 281 -16.58 -11.71 -12.71
C ALA A 281 -17.41 -10.77 -11.81
N GLU A 282 -17.50 -11.04 -10.50
CA GLU A 282 -18.20 -10.15 -9.56
C GLU A 282 -17.63 -8.72 -9.54
N GLN A 283 -16.30 -8.56 -9.63
CA GLN A 283 -15.71 -7.22 -9.70
C GLN A 283 -16.08 -6.49 -10.99
N VAL A 284 -16.12 -7.20 -12.12
CA VAL A 284 -16.43 -6.61 -13.42
C VAL A 284 -17.92 -6.31 -13.53
N SER A 285 -18.79 -7.27 -13.19
CA SER A 285 -20.25 -7.21 -13.30
C SER A 285 -20.95 -6.27 -12.32
N ARG A 286 -20.25 -5.61 -11.41
CA ARG A 286 -20.80 -4.49 -10.61
C ARG A 286 -21.17 -3.25 -11.46
N GLU A 287 -21.32 -3.42 -12.77
CA GLU A 287 -21.59 -2.39 -13.78
C GLU A 287 -23.08 -2.10 -14.02
N ASP A 288 -24.03 -2.82 -13.41
CA ASP A 288 -25.46 -2.67 -13.77
C ASP A 288 -26.35 -1.96 -12.72
N VAL A 289 -25.80 -1.24 -11.75
CA VAL A 289 -26.63 -0.44 -10.81
C VAL A 289 -26.06 0.97 -10.62
N CYS A 290 -26.33 1.84 -11.59
CA CYS A 290 -26.56 3.26 -11.38
C CYS A 290 -27.56 3.73 -12.43
#